data_AF-A0A970QPI3-F1
#
_entry.id   AF-A0A970QPI3-F1
#
_cell.length_a   1.000
_cell.length_b   1.000
_cell.length_c   1.000
_cell.angle_alpha   90.00
_cell.angle_beta   90.00
_cell.angle_gamma   90.00
#
_symmetry.space_group_name_H-M   'P 1'
#
loop_
_entity.id
_entity.type
_entity.pdbx_description
1 polymer ?
#
loop_
_entity_poly.entity_id
_entity_poly.type
_entity_poly.pdbx_seq_one_letter_code
_entity_poly.pdbx_strand_id
1 'polypeptide(L)' 'QDIPGFCASAPIERVKELDYVLTPGRYVGLPDDEDDFDFNERFSALKAEFEEQLKEEARLNEIISTNLSKIKY' A
#
# COMPACT_ATOMS: atom_id res chain seq x y z
N GLN A 1 -10.93 1.61 -30.18
CA GLN A 1 -11.76 1.83 -28.97
C GLN A 1 -10.86 1.63 -27.80
N ASP A 2 -10.90 2.56 -26.84
CA ASP A 2 -10.10 2.46 -25.63
C ASP A 2 -10.92 1.71 -24.58
N ILE A 3 -10.29 0.74 -23.92
CA ILE A 3 -10.88 -0.16 -22.92
C ILE A 3 -10.01 -0.06 -21.66
N PRO A 4 -10.52 0.51 -20.55
CA PRO A 4 -9.77 0.63 -19.32
C PRO A 4 -9.23 -0.72 -18.84
N GLY A 5 -7.96 -0.77 -18.42
CA GLY A 5 -7.28 -2.01 -18.04
C GLY A 5 -6.82 -2.91 -19.20
N PHE A 6 -7.18 -2.62 -20.46
CA PHE A 6 -6.83 -3.46 -21.61
C PHE A 6 -6.11 -2.70 -22.75
N CYS A 7 -6.69 -1.61 -23.26
CA CYS A 7 -6.08 -0.85 -24.35
C CYS A 7 -6.44 0.64 -24.32
N ALA A 8 -5.51 1.48 -24.79
CA ALA A 8 -5.75 2.92 -24.95
C ALA A 8 -4.98 3.48 -26.14
N SER A 9 -5.58 4.45 -26.82
CA SER A 9 -4.98 5.19 -27.93
C SER A 9 -4.57 6.57 -27.42
N ALA A 10 -3.27 6.88 -27.45
CA ALA A 10 -2.74 8.14 -26.95
C ALA A 10 -2.08 8.96 -28.07
N PRO A 11 -2.30 10.30 -28.12
CA PRO A 11 -1.61 11.17 -29.07
C PRO A 11 -0.13 11.32 -28.71
N ILE A 12 0.71 11.69 -29.69
CA ILE A 12 2.17 11.81 -29.51
C ILE A 12 2.51 12.88 -28.48
N GLU A 13 1.70 13.93 -28.39
CA GLU A 13 1.82 15.00 -27.38
C GLU A 13 1.74 14.42 -25.96
N ARG A 14 0.80 13.49 -25.74
CA ARG A 14 0.63 12.81 -24.44
C ARG A 14 1.81 11.89 -24.12
N VAL A 15 2.33 11.21 -25.13
CA VAL A 15 3.55 10.38 -24.98
C VAL A 15 4.74 11.25 -24.59
N LYS A 16 4.86 12.44 -25.19
CA LYS A 16 5.90 13.41 -24.86
C LYS A 16 5.78 13.96 -23.43
N GLU A 17 4.57 14.26 -22.96
CA GLU A 17 4.33 14.68 -21.56
C GLU A 17 4.76 13.61 -20.54
N LEU A 18 4.70 12.33 -20.91
CA LEU A 18 5.04 11.20 -20.07
C LEU A 18 6.50 10.72 -20.27
N ASP A 19 7.36 11.59 -20.80
CA ASP A 19 8.78 11.35 -21.08
C ASP A 19 9.01 10.15 -22.03
N TYR A 20 8.09 9.94 -22.97
CA TYR A 20 8.12 8.83 -23.94
C TYR A 20 8.10 7.44 -23.30
N VAL A 21 7.77 7.33 -22.01
CA VAL A 21 7.62 6.04 -21.33
C VAL A 21 6.30 5.42 -21.76
N LEU A 22 6.36 4.25 -22.40
CA LEU A 22 5.19 3.56 -22.98
C LEU A 22 4.64 2.44 -22.10
N THR A 23 4.92 2.46 -20.79
CA THR A 23 4.38 1.46 -19.86
C THR A 23 2.84 1.55 -19.85
N PRO A 24 2.10 0.47 -20.15
CA PRO A 24 0.64 0.49 -20.29
C PRO A 24 -0.09 1.17 -19.13
N GLY A 25 0.36 0.97 -17.88
CA GLY A 25 -0.26 1.57 -16.69
C GLY A 25 -0.34 3.11 -16.68
N ARG A 26 0.45 3.82 -17.50
CA ARG A 26 0.36 5.29 -17.63
C ARG A 26 -0.71 5.77 -18.60
N TYR A 27 -1.28 4.86 -19.40
CA TYR A 27 -2.20 5.18 -20.50
C TYR A 27 -3.53 4.43 -20.42
N VAL A 28 -3.49 3.17 -19.98
CA VAL A 28 -4.60 2.21 -20.10
C VAL A 28 -5.62 2.35 -18.97
N GLY A 29 -5.30 3.10 -17.91
CA GLY A 29 -6.17 3.22 -16.73
C GLY A 29 -6.38 1.89 -16.02
N LEU A 30 -7.23 1.90 -15.00
CA LEU A 30 -7.73 0.68 -14.36
C LEU A 30 -9.12 0.37 -14.92
N PRO A 31 -9.52 -0.91 -15.03
CA PRO A 31 -10.92 -1.23 -15.28
C PRO A 31 -11.79 -0.53 -14.24
N ASP A 32 -13.03 -0.18 -14.61
CA ASP A 32 -14.02 0.18 -13.60
C ASP A 32 -14.24 -1.07 -12.74
N ASP A 33 -13.59 -1.08 -11.58
CA ASP A 33 -13.72 -2.14 -10.62
C ASP A 33 -15.15 -2.08 -10.04
N GLU A 34 -15.97 -3.08 -10.37
CA GLU A 34 -17.13 -3.48 -9.54
C GLU A 34 -16.64 -4.23 -8.27
N ASP A 35 -15.49 -3.86 -7.71
CA ASP A 35 -15.00 -4.50 -6.49
C ASP A 35 -15.70 -3.88 -5.28
N ASP A 36 -16.20 -4.75 -4.41
CA ASP A 36 -16.73 -4.48 -3.06
C ASP A 36 -15.58 -4.04 -2.09
N PHE A 37 -14.59 -3.32 -2.63
CA PHE A 37 -13.37 -2.92 -1.95
C PHE A 37 -13.57 -1.59 -1.24
N ASP A 38 -13.97 -1.66 0.03
CA ASP A 38 -13.96 -0.48 0.90
C ASP A 38 -12.54 -0.26 1.47
N PHE A 39 -11.82 0.67 0.84
CA PHE A 39 -10.51 1.10 1.31
C PHE A 39 -10.53 1.58 2.77
N ASN A 40 -11.57 2.31 3.19
CA ASN A 40 -11.64 2.86 4.55
C ASN A 40 -11.83 1.75 5.58
N GLU A 41 -12.66 0.75 5.29
CA GLU A 41 -12.85 -0.41 6.16
C GLU A 41 -11.53 -1.18 6.32
N ARG A 42 -10.90 -1.54 5.20
CA ARG A 42 -9.64 -2.31 5.19
C ARG A 42 -8.51 -1.55 5.87
N PHE A 43 -8.36 -0.26 5.56
CA PHE A 43 -7.33 0.58 6.18
C PHE A 43 -7.56 0.74 7.68
N SER A 44 -8.81 0.92 8.12
CA SER A 44 -9.15 1.02 9.54
C SER A 44 -8.84 -0.26 10.29
N ALA A 45 -9.19 -1.42 9.73
CA ALA A 45 -8.87 -2.72 10.30
C ALA A 45 -7.35 -2.94 10.42
N LEU A 46 -6.60 -2.64 9.35
CA LEU A 46 -5.15 -2.77 9.32
C LEU A 46 -4.47 -1.81 10.31
N LYS A 47 -4.97 -0.58 10.42
CA LYS A 47 -4.48 0.40 11.38
C LYS A 47 -4.70 -0.07 12.82
N ALA A 48 -5.87 -0.61 13.13
CA ALA A 48 -6.16 -1.14 14.47
C ALA A 48 -5.25 -2.31 14.83
N GLU A 49 -5.01 -3.23 13.88
CA GLU A 49 -4.06 -4.32 14.07
C GLU A 49 -2.63 -3.80 14.33
N PHE A 50 -2.19 -2.82 13.54
CA PHE A 50 -0.88 -2.21 13.70
C PHE A 50 -0.70 -1.52 15.06
N GLU A 51 -1.72 -0.78 15.52
CA GLU A 51 -1.71 -0.15 16.85
C GLU A 51 -1.62 -1.17 17.99
N GLU A 52 -2.24 -2.34 17.84
CA GLU A 52 -2.14 -3.41 18.83
C GLU A 52 -0.75 -4.06 18.84
N GLN A 53 -0.15 -4.28 17.67
CA GLN A 53 1.23 -4.77 17.57
C GLN A 53 2.23 -3.82 18.24
N LEU A 54 2.05 -2.50 18.13
CA LEU A 54 2.90 -1.52 18.80
C LEU A 54 2.80 -1.60 20.34
N LYS A 55 1.60 -1.84 20.89
CA LYS A 55 1.44 -2.03 22.34
C LYS A 55 2.13 -3.31 22.81
N GLU A 56 1.98 -4.39 22.05
CA GLU A 56 2.61 -5.66 22.38
C GLU A 56 4.14 -5.57 22.30
N GLU A 57 4.66 -4.86 21.29
CA GLU A 57 6.09 -4.57 21.16
C GLU A 57 6.64 -3.84 22.40
N ALA A 58 5.95 -2.77 22.83
CA ALA A 58 6.35 -2.01 24.01
C ALA A 58 6.35 -2.90 25.28
N ARG A 59 5.30 -3.72 25.46
CA ARG A 59 5.21 -4.67 26.58
C ARG A 59 6.35 -5.68 26.57
N LEU A 60 6.67 -6.24 25.41
CA LEU A 60 7.76 -7.22 25.27
C LEU A 60 9.12 -6.57 25.56
N ASN A 61 9.34 -5.34 25.10
CA ASN A 61 10.57 -4.59 25.39
C ASN A 61 10.76 -4.35 26.90
N GLU A 62 9.70 -3.99 27.63
CA GLU A 62 9.76 -3.83 29.08
C GLU A 62 10.13 -5.15 29.78
N ILE A 63 9.55 -6.26 29.34
CA ILE A 63 9.85 -7.59 29.88
C ILE A 63 11.31 -7.97 29.60
N ILE A 64 11.79 -7.74 28.38
CA ILE A 64 13.18 -8.02 27.98
C ILE A 64 14.14 -7.20 28.84
N SER A 65 13.91 -5.88 28.95
CA SER A 65 14.72 -4.97 29.76
C SER A 65 14.75 -5.40 31.24
N THR A 66 13.58 -5.74 31.80
CA THR A 66 13.45 -6.24 33.16
C THR A 66 14.25 -7.53 33.36
N ASN A 67 14.20 -8.47 32.42
CA ASN A 67 14.93 -9.72 32.54
C ASN A 67 16.44 -9.54 32.39
N LEU A 68 16.89 -8.68 31.48
CA LEU A 68 18.30 -8.33 31.32
C LEU A 68 18.87 -7.70 32.59
N SER A 69 18.10 -6.84 33.28
CA SER A 69 18.53 -6.21 34.54
C SER A 69 18.83 -7.20 35.68
N LYS A 70 18.25 -8.41 35.62
CA LYS A 70 18.45 -9.47 36.62
C LYS A 70 19.72 -10.28 36.39
N ILE A 71 20.31 -10.19 35.19
CA ILE A 71 21.56 -10.86 34.85
C ILE A 71 22.69 -10.03 35.46
N LYS A 72 23.37 -10.58 36.48
CA LYS A 72 24.59 -9.99 37.04
C LYS A 72 25.81 -10.65 36.41
N TYR A 73 26.75 -9.83 35.94
CA TYR A 73 28.12 -10.24 35.60
C TYR A 73 29.02 -10.14 36.83
#